data_AF-T0SH66-F1
#
_entry.id   AF-T0SH66-F1
#
_cell.length_a   1.000
_cell.length_b   1.000
_cell.length_c   1.000
_cell.angle_alpha   90.00
_cell.angle_beta   90.00
_cell.angle_gamma   90.00
#
_symmetry.space_group_name_H-M   'P 1'
#
loop_
_entity.id
_entity.type
_entity.pdbx_description
1 polymer ?
#
loop_
_entity_poly.entity_id
_entity_poly.type
_entity_poly.pdbx_seq_one_letter_code
_entity_poly.pdbx_strand_id
1 'polypeptide(L)'
;MISAIGLSAFFLFPLLENLTSGIYNVSNSDFSRSFGWNNIAYFQGKWEPLYKIEFSYYKFPSLLFVFIVLFIFIFSLINFKKTNAKYSLIFSCFSLVLVLMQLPIFPWKLFSVFTIVQDPARFSTLFGLFSALSLVLILPILLDKISGKTSYYLTISLLVIFSILGFTEFRNRIQKGSQPLFASAQSLLNKTPFNYMENPDSIAIGEYLPQVIGSHNQPYEKTIQQFYKDKNVYGMRNQAMTYLSQRGKLPEGLAKSIQISDYSKKGSHVTFTATTGSKSAGVEIPEIYYKGFIAFTKEENKKIKLTSQISKNGFLEIKVPAKFSGKIYSCFAMSSATKYGGLLSLLTFVSLLIILSTKTFRKRKLSKDK
;
A
#
# COMPACT_ATOMS: atom_id res chain seq x y z
N MET A 1 -8.41 16.09 12.71
CA MET A 1 -8.72 14.65 12.73
C MET A 1 -9.47 14.22 11.47
N ILE A 2 -10.68 14.76 11.20
CA ILE A 2 -11.49 14.41 10.02
C ILE A 2 -10.73 14.60 8.69
N SER A 3 -10.02 15.72 8.51
CA SER A 3 -9.24 15.97 7.29
C SER A 3 -8.04 15.03 7.12
N ALA A 4 -7.46 14.53 8.21
CA ALA A 4 -6.37 13.56 8.14
C ALA A 4 -6.90 12.20 7.67
N ILE A 5 -8.03 11.76 8.22
CA ILE A 5 -8.74 10.55 7.77
C ILE A 5 -9.13 10.68 6.29
N GLY A 6 -9.73 11.82 5.91
CA GLY A 6 -10.12 12.10 4.54
C GLY A 6 -8.95 12.06 3.56
N LEU A 7 -7.83 12.74 3.86
CA LEU A 7 -6.62 12.72 3.02
C LEU A 7 -5.95 11.33 2.95
N SER A 8 -6.08 10.53 4.01
CA SER A 8 -5.52 9.17 4.06
C SER A 8 -6.42 8.11 3.41
N ALA A 9 -7.66 8.46 3.03
CA ALA A 9 -8.66 7.51 2.55
C ALA A 9 -8.19 6.74 1.30
N PHE A 10 -7.39 7.37 0.43
CA PHE A 10 -6.79 6.72 -0.74
C PHE A 10 -5.94 5.50 -0.38
N PHE A 11 -5.28 5.51 0.78
CA PHE A 11 -4.48 4.39 1.28
C PHE A 11 -5.29 3.49 2.21
N LEU A 12 -6.15 4.08 3.05
CA LEU A 12 -6.90 3.36 4.07
C LEU A 12 -7.97 2.44 3.47
N PHE A 13 -8.69 2.89 2.44
CA PHE A 13 -9.81 2.11 1.90
C PHE A 13 -9.34 0.83 1.20
N PRO A 14 -8.32 0.84 0.32
CA PRO A 14 -7.76 -0.39 -0.24
C PRO A 14 -7.21 -1.35 0.83
N LEU A 15 -6.59 -0.80 1.87
CA LEU A 15 -6.11 -1.62 2.99
C LEU A 15 -7.27 -2.33 3.68
N LEU A 16 -8.35 -1.61 4.02
CA LEU A 16 -9.55 -2.17 4.63
C LEU A 16 -10.25 -3.18 3.72
N GLU A 17 -10.32 -2.92 2.41
CA GLU A 17 -10.87 -3.86 1.42
C GLU A 17 -10.11 -5.18 1.40
N ASN A 18 -8.78 -5.13 1.52
CA ASN A 18 -7.94 -6.31 1.57
C ASN A 18 -8.07 -7.05 2.90
N LEU A 19 -8.04 -6.33 4.03
CA LEU A 19 -8.21 -6.89 5.38
C LEU A 19 -9.57 -7.58 5.59
N THR A 20 -10.62 -7.05 4.98
CA THR A 20 -12.00 -7.59 5.14
C THR A 20 -12.41 -8.57 4.04
N SER A 21 -11.55 -8.79 3.04
CA SER A 21 -11.93 -9.58 1.86
C SER A 21 -12.14 -11.06 2.14
N GLY A 22 -11.45 -11.63 3.12
CA GLY A 22 -11.31 -13.09 3.29
C GLY A 22 -10.55 -13.79 2.15
N ILE A 23 -10.02 -13.04 1.17
CA ILE A 23 -9.39 -13.60 -0.02
C ILE A 23 -7.89 -13.77 0.18
N TYR A 24 -7.24 -12.75 0.74
CA TYR A 24 -5.79 -12.66 0.84
C TYR A 24 -5.27 -13.11 2.21
N ASN A 25 -4.01 -13.49 2.30
CA ASN A 25 -3.37 -13.86 3.58
C ASN A 25 -3.49 -12.75 4.63
N VAL A 26 -3.37 -11.48 4.23
CA VAL A 26 -3.55 -10.30 5.10
C VAL A 26 -4.93 -10.24 5.78
N SER A 27 -5.96 -10.84 5.18
CA SER A 27 -7.30 -10.86 5.78
C SER A 27 -7.45 -11.89 6.91
N ASN A 28 -6.48 -12.79 7.08
CA ASN A 28 -6.48 -13.81 8.11
C ASN A 28 -5.60 -13.36 9.30
N SER A 29 -6.19 -13.31 10.48
CA SER A 29 -5.51 -12.90 11.71
C SER A 29 -4.48 -13.92 12.20
N ASP A 30 -4.71 -15.21 11.97
CA ASP A 30 -3.80 -16.28 12.38
C ASP A 30 -2.56 -16.28 11.49
N PHE A 31 -2.74 -16.07 10.17
CA PHE A 31 -1.63 -15.79 9.28
C PHE A 31 -0.85 -14.57 9.76
N SER A 32 -1.51 -13.43 9.99
CA SER A 32 -0.84 -12.19 10.39
C SER A 32 -0.07 -12.32 11.72
N ARG A 33 -0.62 -13.09 12.66
CA ARG A 33 0.02 -13.42 13.94
C ARG A 33 1.21 -14.35 13.76
N SER A 34 1.05 -15.44 13.00
CA SER A 34 2.10 -16.42 12.74
C SER A 34 3.26 -15.78 11.96
N PHE A 35 2.92 -15.08 10.88
CA PHE A 35 3.83 -14.27 10.08
C PHE A 35 4.56 -13.26 10.97
N GLY A 36 3.83 -12.48 11.77
CA GLY A 36 4.40 -11.50 12.67
C GLY A 36 5.38 -12.05 13.69
N TRP A 37 4.98 -13.12 14.39
CA TRP A 37 5.77 -13.78 15.42
C TRP A 37 7.08 -14.34 14.86
N ASN A 38 6.99 -14.94 13.68
CA ASN A 38 8.13 -15.53 13.00
C ASN A 38 9.03 -14.48 12.30
N ASN A 39 8.53 -13.26 12.08
CA ASN A 39 9.26 -12.13 11.46
C ASN A 39 9.56 -10.99 12.44
N ILE A 40 9.68 -11.21 13.75
CA ILE A 40 9.93 -10.09 14.68
C ILE A 40 11.18 -9.27 14.31
N ALA A 41 12.24 -9.94 13.84
CA ALA A 41 13.46 -9.29 13.38
C ALA A 41 13.27 -8.39 12.15
N TYR A 42 12.19 -8.59 11.38
CA TYR A 42 11.82 -7.72 10.27
C TYR A 42 11.38 -6.35 10.80
N PHE A 43 10.58 -6.30 11.87
CA PHE A 43 10.10 -5.06 12.50
C PHE A 43 11.16 -4.28 13.29
N GLN A 44 12.27 -4.95 13.62
CA GLN A 44 13.42 -4.32 14.26
C GLN A 44 14.25 -3.57 13.22
N GLY A 45 14.38 -2.25 13.37
CA GLY A 45 15.35 -1.47 12.61
C GLY A 45 16.78 -1.93 12.91
N LYS A 46 17.74 -1.55 12.08
CA LYS A 46 19.17 -1.62 12.43
C LYS A 46 19.58 -0.30 13.08
N TRP A 47 20.67 -0.30 13.85
CA TRP A 47 21.26 0.96 14.35
C TRP A 47 21.90 1.78 13.22
N GLU A 48 22.41 1.16 12.15
CA GLU A 48 23.17 1.84 11.10
C GLU A 48 22.43 3.00 10.39
N PRO A 49 21.12 2.92 10.07
CA PRO A 49 20.39 4.03 9.48
C PRO A 49 20.20 5.23 10.41
N LEU A 50 20.28 5.08 11.74
CA LEU A 50 20.18 6.22 12.68
C LEU A 50 21.26 7.26 12.41
N TYR A 51 22.46 6.82 12.02
CA TYR A 51 23.62 7.68 11.80
C TYR A 51 23.69 8.28 10.38
N LYS A 52 22.80 7.89 9.47
CA LYS A 52 22.75 8.43 8.11
C LYS A 52 21.94 9.72 8.10
N ILE A 53 22.39 10.76 7.40
CA ILE A 53 21.66 12.04 7.33
C ILE A 53 20.37 11.90 6.50
N GLU A 54 20.36 10.99 5.53
CA GLU A 54 19.27 10.83 4.57
C GLU A 54 17.99 10.25 5.19
N PHE A 55 16.86 10.87 4.89
CA PHE A 55 15.54 10.26 5.11
C PHE A 55 15.26 9.26 3.99
N SER A 56 14.99 8.01 4.36
CA SER A 56 14.42 7.04 3.44
C SER A 56 13.10 6.54 4.01
N TYR A 57 12.03 6.66 3.23
CA TYR A 57 10.70 6.17 3.58
C TYR A 57 10.67 4.67 3.94
N TYR A 58 11.68 3.93 3.51
CA TYR A 58 11.81 2.48 3.71
C TYR A 58 12.81 2.07 4.78
N LYS A 59 13.43 3.04 5.46
CA LYS A 59 14.44 2.76 6.50
C LYS A 59 14.04 3.43 7.80
N PHE A 60 14.62 2.92 8.88
CA PHE A 60 14.53 3.53 10.20
C PHE A 60 14.86 5.04 10.11
N PRO A 61 14.10 5.93 10.77
CA PRO A 61 14.29 7.37 10.67
C PRO A 61 15.65 7.82 11.23
N SER A 62 16.32 8.75 10.55
CA SER A 62 17.63 9.22 11.02
C SER A 62 17.54 10.07 12.29
N LEU A 63 18.65 10.12 13.04
CA LEU A 63 18.78 10.93 14.26
C LEU A 63 18.39 12.38 14.05
N LEU A 64 18.70 12.96 12.89
CA LEU A 64 18.32 14.33 12.54
C LEU A 64 16.80 14.53 12.62
N PHE A 65 16.01 13.64 12.00
CA PHE A 65 14.55 13.75 12.04
C PHE A 65 13.99 13.46 13.42
N VAL A 66 14.57 12.51 14.15
CA VAL A 66 14.18 12.24 15.55
C VAL A 66 14.42 13.49 16.41
N PHE A 67 15.56 14.17 16.26
CA PHE A 67 15.85 15.42 16.97
C PHE A 67 14.90 16.55 16.57
N ILE A 68 14.55 16.69 15.29
CA ILE A 68 13.55 17.68 14.85
C ILE A 68 12.21 17.42 15.54
N VAL A 69 11.76 16.16 15.61
CA VAL A 69 10.52 15.80 16.29
C VAL A 69 10.60 16.04 17.80
N LEU A 70 11.73 15.73 18.43
CA LEU A 70 11.97 16.04 19.85
C LEU A 70 11.93 17.56 20.11
N PHE A 71 12.53 18.36 19.23
CA PHE A 71 12.47 19.81 19.32
C PHE A 71 11.03 20.32 19.19
N ILE A 72 10.26 19.80 18.23
CA ILE A 72 8.83 20.11 18.07
C ILE A 72 8.04 19.71 19.32
N PHE A 73 8.33 18.54 19.89
CA PHE A 73 7.70 18.06 21.12
C PHE A 73 7.95 19.01 22.29
N ILE A 74 9.21 19.35 22.55
CA ILE A 74 9.61 20.28 23.63
C ILE A 74 8.99 21.66 23.40
N PHE A 75 9.07 22.19 22.18
CA PHE A 75 8.51 23.50 21.86
C PHE A 75 6.98 23.53 22.01
N SER A 76 6.31 22.44 21.65
CA SER A 76 4.88 22.26 21.88
C SER A 76 4.53 22.19 23.36
N LEU A 77 5.38 21.57 24.16
CA LEU A 77 5.24 21.49 25.62
C LEU A 77 5.37 22.87 26.28
N ILE A 78 6.36 23.68 25.86
CA ILE A 78 6.51 25.08 26.29
C ILE A 78 5.28 25.92 25.91
N ASN A 79 4.70 25.67 24.72
CA ASN A 79 3.56 26.41 24.20
C ASN A 79 2.21 25.75 24.49
N PHE A 80 2.13 24.81 25.45
CA PHE A 80 0.97 23.93 25.67
C PHE A 80 -0.36 24.66 25.91
N LYS A 81 -0.32 25.92 26.35
CA LYS A 81 -1.52 26.76 26.49
C LYS A 81 -2.25 26.98 25.15
N LYS A 82 -1.55 26.94 24.02
CA LYS A 82 -2.12 27.12 22.68
C LYS A 82 -2.70 25.80 22.15
N THR A 83 -3.94 25.84 21.66
CA THR A 83 -4.65 24.65 21.13
C THR A 83 -3.85 23.90 20.05
N ASN A 84 -3.22 24.62 19.12
CA ASN A 84 -2.41 24.00 18.07
C ASN A 84 -1.18 23.27 18.63
N ALA A 85 -0.56 23.81 19.69
CA ALA A 85 0.58 23.17 20.36
C ALA A 85 0.16 21.89 21.08
N LYS A 86 -1.04 21.85 21.69
CA LYS A 86 -1.57 20.60 22.28
C LYS A 86 -1.70 19.49 21.24
N TYR A 87 -2.27 19.78 20.08
CA TYR A 87 -2.38 18.79 19.01
C TYR A 87 -1.01 18.41 18.42
N SER A 88 -0.11 19.37 18.26
CA SER A 88 1.27 19.08 17.84
C SER A 88 2.00 18.16 18.83
N LEU A 89 1.79 18.36 20.13
CA LEU A 89 2.34 17.50 21.19
C LEU A 89 1.84 16.07 21.07
N ILE A 90 0.53 15.87 20.84
CA ILE A 90 -0.06 14.55 20.64
C ILE A 90 0.57 13.85 19.43
N PHE A 91 0.67 14.53 18.28
CA PHE A 91 1.24 13.92 17.07
C PHE A 91 2.74 13.67 17.17
N SER A 92 3.50 14.57 17.79
CA SER A 92 4.93 14.33 18.05
C SER A 92 5.15 13.18 19.04
N CYS A 93 4.27 13.00 20.03
CA CYS A 93 4.27 11.83 20.91
C CYS A 93 4.08 10.53 20.10
N PHE A 94 3.07 10.48 19.22
CA PHE A 94 2.88 9.33 18.32
C PHE A 94 4.11 9.06 17.45
N SER A 95 4.73 10.09 16.87
CA SER A 95 5.98 9.93 16.12
C SER A 95 7.08 9.30 16.98
N LEU A 96 7.29 9.79 18.20
CA LEU A 96 8.34 9.26 19.09
C LEU A 96 8.07 7.82 19.51
N VAL A 97 6.82 7.46 19.78
CA VAL A 97 6.43 6.07 20.04
C VAL A 97 6.77 5.18 18.84
N LEU A 98 6.49 5.63 17.61
CA LEU A 98 6.84 4.85 16.40
C LEU A 98 8.35 4.69 16.20
N VAL A 99 9.17 5.66 16.63
CA VAL A 99 10.63 5.52 16.66
C VAL A 99 11.03 4.46 17.67
N LEU A 100 10.49 4.53 18.90
CA LEU A 100 10.77 3.56 19.96
C LEU A 100 10.40 2.14 19.54
N MET A 101 9.24 1.97 18.90
CA MET A 101 8.79 0.67 18.38
C MET A 101 9.79 0.07 17.41
N GLN A 102 10.40 0.88 16.55
CA GLN A 102 11.34 0.39 15.56
C GLN A 102 12.76 0.12 16.12
N LEU A 103 13.05 0.47 17.38
CA LEU A 103 14.39 0.24 17.95
C LEU A 103 14.68 -1.26 18.07
N PRO A 104 15.95 -1.68 17.90
CA PRO A 104 16.34 -3.09 18.03
C PRO A 104 15.95 -3.72 19.38
N ILE A 105 15.94 -2.90 20.43
CA ILE A 105 15.64 -3.29 21.82
C ILE A 105 14.13 -3.36 22.11
N PHE A 106 13.27 -2.95 21.19
CA PHE A 106 11.82 -2.92 21.44
C PHE A 106 11.26 -4.35 21.58
N PRO A 107 10.46 -4.64 22.62
CA PRO A 107 9.99 -5.98 22.92
C PRO A 107 8.79 -6.38 22.05
N TRP A 108 8.98 -6.48 20.75
CA TRP A 108 7.94 -6.81 19.75
C TRP A 108 7.14 -8.07 20.06
N LYS A 109 7.70 -9.03 20.81
CA LYS A 109 6.97 -10.23 21.28
C LYS A 109 5.75 -9.89 22.14
N LEU A 110 5.82 -8.81 22.94
CA LEU A 110 4.71 -8.34 23.78
C LEU A 110 3.65 -7.57 22.98
N PHE A 111 4.02 -7.07 21.80
CA PHE A 111 3.21 -6.19 20.96
C PHE A 111 2.91 -6.82 19.61
N SER A 112 2.76 -8.15 19.57
CA SER A 112 2.58 -8.91 18.33
C SER A 112 1.31 -8.56 17.56
N VAL A 113 0.35 -7.84 18.15
CA VAL A 113 -0.83 -7.33 17.41
C VAL A 113 -0.44 -6.32 16.32
N PHE A 114 0.65 -5.57 16.54
CA PHE A 114 1.14 -4.58 15.59
C PHE A 114 1.87 -5.20 14.40
N THR A 115 2.08 -6.53 14.38
CA THR A 115 2.64 -7.22 13.22
C THR A 115 1.66 -7.29 12.05
N ILE A 116 0.39 -6.94 12.27
CA ILE A 116 -0.56 -6.62 11.19
C ILE A 116 -0.06 -5.41 10.38
N VAL A 117 0.82 -4.56 10.93
CA VAL A 117 1.52 -3.51 10.18
C VAL A 117 2.68 -4.14 9.43
N GLN A 118 2.31 -4.80 8.35
CA GLN A 118 3.06 -5.68 7.43
C GLN A 118 4.44 -5.27 6.91
N ASP A 119 4.91 -4.06 7.17
CA ASP A 119 6.19 -3.57 6.67
C ASP A 119 6.76 -2.51 7.64
N PRO A 120 8.00 -2.65 8.14
CA PRO A 120 8.73 -1.63 8.90
C PRO A 120 8.71 -0.26 8.23
N ALA A 121 8.76 -0.22 6.89
CA ALA A 121 8.63 1.02 6.13
C ALA A 121 7.29 1.73 6.38
N ARG A 122 6.23 1.01 6.74
CA ARG A 122 4.96 1.62 7.15
C ARG A 122 5.11 2.32 8.50
N PHE A 123 5.91 1.81 9.44
CA PHE A 123 6.21 2.54 10.67
C PHE A 123 7.02 3.80 10.39
N SER A 124 8.01 3.76 9.49
CA SER A 124 8.71 4.96 9.00
C SER A 124 7.80 5.95 8.28
N THR A 125 6.84 5.45 7.50
CA THR A 125 5.83 6.26 6.81
C THR A 125 4.88 6.92 7.79
N LEU A 126 4.39 6.18 8.79
CA LEU A 126 3.56 6.70 9.87
C LEU A 126 4.34 7.72 10.70
N PHE A 127 5.61 7.45 11.00
CA PHE A 127 6.50 8.41 11.64
C PHE A 127 6.58 9.70 10.83
N GLY A 128 6.82 9.62 9.52
CA GLY A 128 6.85 10.78 8.63
C GLY A 128 5.53 11.56 8.64
N LEU A 129 4.40 10.85 8.56
CA LEU A 129 3.05 11.44 8.60
C LEU A 129 2.80 12.21 9.90
N PHE A 130 2.99 11.57 11.05
CA PHE A 130 2.76 12.21 12.35
C PHE A 130 3.74 13.34 12.62
N SER A 131 4.99 13.21 12.15
CA SER A 131 5.99 14.27 12.25
C SER A 131 5.59 15.49 11.42
N ALA A 132 5.12 15.29 10.19
CA ALA A 132 4.60 16.36 9.35
C ALA A 132 3.37 17.05 9.96
N LEU A 133 2.42 16.26 10.50
CA LEU A 133 1.25 16.81 11.21
C LEU A 133 1.66 17.64 12.42
N SER A 134 2.61 17.16 13.22
CA SER A 134 3.12 17.89 14.38
C SER A 134 3.77 19.22 13.96
N LEU A 135 4.58 19.20 12.90
CA LEU A 135 5.25 20.39 12.36
C LEU A 135 4.23 21.42 11.86
N VAL A 136 3.28 21.01 11.03
CA VAL A 136 2.27 21.92 10.44
C VAL A 136 1.46 22.64 11.52
N LEU A 137 1.15 21.96 12.62
CA LEU A 137 0.36 22.55 13.71
C LEU A 137 1.17 23.54 14.56
N ILE A 138 2.46 23.28 14.76
CA ILE A 138 3.31 24.18 15.56
C ILE A 138 3.88 25.34 14.72
N LEU A 139 3.93 25.18 13.39
CA LEU A 139 4.54 26.13 12.47
C LEU A 139 3.97 27.56 12.57
N PRO A 140 2.64 27.80 12.70
CA PRO A 140 2.11 29.15 12.90
C PRO A 140 2.64 29.81 14.17
N ILE A 141 2.88 29.04 15.24
CA ILE A 141 3.40 29.56 16.51
C ILE A 141 4.88 29.90 16.40
N LEU A 142 5.64 29.13 15.62
CA LEU A 142 7.04 29.43 15.29
C LEU A 142 7.16 30.66 14.40
N LEU A 143 6.31 30.74 13.37
CA LEU A 143 6.31 31.84 12.39
C LEU A 143 5.73 33.15 12.95
N ASP A 144 4.90 33.12 14.01
CA ASP A 144 4.42 34.32 14.70
C ASP A 144 5.58 35.20 15.24
N LYS A 145 6.76 34.61 15.45
CA LYS A 145 7.97 35.34 15.88
C LYS A 145 8.81 35.90 14.72
N ILE A 146 8.44 35.61 13.47
CA ILE A 146 9.19 35.97 12.27
C ILE A 146 8.38 37.01 11.50
N SER A 147 9.07 37.97 10.87
CA SER A 147 8.41 38.99 10.06
C SER A 147 7.53 38.36 8.96
N GLY A 148 6.37 38.95 8.67
CA GLY A 148 5.41 38.40 7.71
C GLY A 148 5.98 38.24 6.29
N LYS A 149 6.91 39.10 5.88
CA LYS A 149 7.59 39.03 4.58
C LYS A 149 8.53 37.83 4.50
N THR A 150 9.34 37.62 5.53
CA THR A 150 10.24 36.45 5.62
C THR A 150 9.47 35.13 5.71
N SER A 151 8.39 35.10 6.50
CA SER A 151 7.52 33.91 6.60
C SER A 151 6.90 33.51 5.26
N TYR A 152 6.50 34.48 4.44
CA TYR A 152 5.91 34.23 3.13
C TYR A 152 6.91 33.59 2.16
N TYR A 153 8.11 34.16 2.01
CA TYR A 153 9.14 33.59 1.13
C TYR A 153 9.58 32.20 1.58
N LEU A 154 9.77 32.00 2.89
CA LEU A 154 10.12 30.69 3.44
C LEU A 154 9.06 29.62 3.10
N THR A 155 7.77 29.98 3.23
CA THR A 155 6.67 29.06 2.93
C THR A 155 6.64 28.68 1.45
N ILE A 156 6.82 29.65 0.55
CA ILE A 156 6.87 29.38 -0.90
C ILE A 156 8.06 28.50 -1.25
N SER A 157 9.26 28.82 -0.74
CA SER A 157 10.47 28.05 -1.00
C SER A 157 10.31 26.59 -0.56
N LEU A 158 9.79 26.36 0.65
CA LEU A 158 9.52 25.01 1.14
C LEU A 158 8.51 24.27 0.24
N LEU A 159 7.42 24.93 -0.16
CA LEU A 159 6.38 24.32 -0.99
C LEU A 159 6.91 23.91 -2.38
N VAL A 160 7.78 24.73 -2.99
CA VAL A 160 8.47 24.40 -4.25
C VAL A 160 9.38 23.20 -4.08
N ILE A 161 10.24 23.18 -3.04
CA ILE A 161 11.17 22.08 -2.76
C ILE A 161 10.39 20.77 -2.54
N PHE A 162 9.36 20.78 -1.70
CA PHE A 162 8.55 19.59 -1.43
C PHE A 162 7.80 19.09 -2.68
N SER A 163 7.33 19.99 -3.55
CA SER A 163 6.67 19.61 -4.80
C SER A 163 7.62 18.89 -5.77
N ILE A 164 8.87 19.38 -5.90
CA ILE A 164 9.91 18.75 -6.73
C ILE A 164 10.26 17.36 -6.19
N LEU A 165 10.48 17.23 -4.88
CA LEU A 165 10.77 15.95 -4.25
C LEU A 165 9.61 14.96 -4.40
N GLY A 166 8.38 15.40 -4.17
CA GLY A 166 7.18 14.58 -4.33
C GLY A 166 6.96 14.09 -5.75
N PHE A 167 7.17 14.96 -6.76
CA PHE A 167 7.05 14.58 -8.16
C PHE A 167 8.12 13.58 -8.60
N THR A 168 9.35 13.75 -8.13
CA THR A 168 10.47 12.83 -8.43
C THR A 168 10.18 11.43 -7.91
N GLU A 169 9.69 11.32 -6.67
CA GLU A 169 9.35 10.03 -6.07
C GLU A 169 8.13 9.37 -6.73
N PHE A 170 7.11 10.16 -7.09
CA PHE A 170 5.97 9.68 -7.86
C PHE A 170 6.38 9.10 -9.23
N ARG A 171 7.25 9.83 -9.96
CA ARG A 171 7.80 9.37 -11.25
C ARG A 171 8.54 8.05 -11.10
N ASN A 172 9.42 7.93 -10.10
CA ASN A 172 10.18 6.72 -9.82
C ASN A 172 9.26 5.52 -9.54
N ARG A 173 8.15 5.73 -8.81
CA ARG A 173 7.17 4.68 -8.51
C ARG A 173 6.38 4.24 -9.73
N ILE A 174 5.97 5.16 -10.60
CA ILE A 174 5.31 4.81 -11.86
C ILE A 174 6.25 3.97 -12.73
N GLN A 175 7.54 4.33 -12.81
CA GLN A 175 8.52 3.58 -13.59
C GLN A 175 8.79 2.17 -13.01
N LYS A 176 8.78 2.01 -11.68
CA LYS A 176 8.94 0.70 -11.03
C LYS A 176 7.67 -0.17 -11.15
N GLY A 177 6.49 0.42 -11.00
CA GLY A 177 5.21 -0.29 -11.06
C GLY A 177 4.74 -0.67 -12.47
N SER A 178 5.36 -0.11 -13.52
CA SER A 178 5.07 -0.45 -14.93
C SER A 178 5.85 -1.66 -15.45
N GLN A 179 6.85 -2.14 -14.69
CA GLN A 179 7.45 -3.44 -14.91
C GLN A 179 6.40 -4.54 -14.66
N PRO A 180 6.55 -5.76 -15.23
CA PRO A 180 5.65 -6.84 -14.89
C PRO A 180 5.71 -6.99 -13.37
N LEU A 181 4.59 -6.71 -12.69
CA LEU A 181 4.42 -7.06 -11.28
C LEU A 181 4.94 -8.49 -11.16
N PHE A 182 5.91 -8.72 -10.27
CA PHE A 182 6.60 -9.99 -10.03
C PHE A 182 7.86 -10.31 -10.86
N ALA A 183 8.22 -9.62 -11.95
CA ALA A 183 9.39 -9.99 -12.76
C ALA A 183 10.74 -9.80 -12.03
N SER A 184 10.91 -8.70 -11.29
CA SER A 184 12.12 -8.46 -10.50
C SER A 184 12.22 -9.43 -9.33
N ALA A 185 11.12 -9.62 -8.59
CA ALA A 185 11.05 -10.59 -7.49
C ALA A 185 11.33 -12.02 -7.97
N GLN A 186 10.81 -12.42 -9.14
CA GLN A 186 11.02 -13.74 -9.72
C GLN A 186 12.46 -13.95 -10.24
N SER A 187 13.08 -12.90 -10.80
CA SER A 187 14.50 -12.91 -11.20
C SER A 187 15.46 -13.03 -10.00
N LEU A 188 15.17 -12.30 -8.92
CA LEU A 188 15.94 -12.34 -7.67
C LEU A 188 15.81 -13.67 -6.93
N LEU A 189 14.66 -14.34 -7.04
CA LEU A 189 14.37 -15.62 -6.39
C LEU A 189 15.01 -16.83 -7.06
N ASN A 190 15.21 -16.78 -8.38
CA ASN A 190 15.90 -17.84 -9.11
C ASN A 190 17.41 -17.90 -8.81
N LYS A 191 17.93 -16.93 -8.04
CA LYS A 191 19.31 -16.92 -7.56
C LYS A 191 19.35 -17.34 -6.08
N THR A 192 19.96 -18.48 -5.79
CA THR A 192 20.37 -18.84 -4.42
C THR A 192 21.69 -18.15 -4.08
N PRO A 193 21.86 -17.53 -2.89
CA PRO A 193 20.94 -17.47 -1.74
C PRO A 193 20.19 -16.12 -1.71
N PHE A 194 18.86 -16.17 -1.73
CA PHE A 194 18.04 -14.96 -1.63
C PHE A 194 18.08 -14.41 -0.19
N ASN A 195 18.62 -13.20 -0.02
CA ASN A 195 18.61 -12.49 1.25
C ASN A 195 17.41 -11.52 1.31
N TYR A 196 16.48 -11.77 2.21
CA TYR A 196 15.29 -10.92 2.40
C TYR A 196 15.66 -9.52 2.94
N MET A 197 16.78 -9.39 3.67
CA MET A 197 17.27 -8.06 4.09
C MET A 197 17.63 -7.17 2.91
N GLU A 198 17.89 -7.76 1.74
CA GLU A 198 18.21 -7.04 0.51
C GLU A 198 16.97 -6.78 -0.35
N ASN A 199 15.83 -7.44 -0.08
CA ASN A 199 14.64 -7.41 -0.93
C ASN A 199 13.31 -7.43 -0.13
N PRO A 200 13.05 -6.42 0.71
CA PRO A 200 11.87 -6.36 1.58
C PRO A 200 10.54 -6.35 0.82
N ASP A 201 10.49 -5.78 -0.39
CA ASP A 201 9.29 -5.74 -1.24
C ASP A 201 8.73 -7.13 -1.58
N SER A 202 9.57 -8.16 -1.49
CA SER A 202 9.22 -9.54 -1.80
C SER A 202 8.42 -10.25 -0.68
N ILE A 203 8.43 -9.68 0.52
CA ILE A 203 7.68 -10.13 1.68
C ILE A 203 6.21 -9.73 1.54
N ALA A 204 5.97 -8.49 1.10
CA ALA A 204 4.63 -7.98 0.78
C ALA A 204 3.91 -8.82 -0.27
N ILE A 205 4.65 -9.51 -1.16
CA ILE A 205 4.07 -10.45 -2.12
C ILE A 205 3.25 -11.50 -1.37
N GLY A 206 3.82 -12.15 -0.35
CA GLY A 206 3.18 -13.27 0.35
C GLY A 206 1.86 -12.90 1.04
N GLU A 207 1.73 -11.69 1.55
CA GLU A 207 0.56 -11.28 2.34
C GLU A 207 -0.65 -10.90 1.48
N TYR A 208 -0.39 -10.34 0.31
CA TYR A 208 -1.43 -9.99 -0.67
C TYR A 208 -1.65 -11.10 -1.71
N LEU A 209 -1.06 -12.28 -1.51
CA LEU A 209 -1.47 -13.47 -2.23
C LEU A 209 -2.84 -13.97 -1.73
N PRO A 210 -3.70 -14.45 -2.62
CA PRO A 210 -4.84 -15.25 -2.25
C PRO A 210 -4.43 -16.45 -1.41
N GLN A 211 -5.20 -16.73 -0.36
CA GLN A 211 -4.93 -17.77 0.63
C GLN A 211 -4.69 -19.15 0.00
N VAL A 212 -5.41 -19.43 -1.09
CA VAL A 212 -5.31 -20.70 -1.82
C VAL A 212 -3.93 -20.90 -2.44
N ILE A 213 -3.26 -19.89 -3.03
CA ILE A 213 -1.99 -20.03 -3.77
C ILE A 213 -0.87 -20.65 -2.92
N GLY A 214 -0.83 -20.31 -1.62
CA GLY A 214 0.18 -20.84 -0.69
C GLY A 214 -0.25 -22.10 0.06
N SER A 215 -1.42 -22.67 -0.24
CA SER A 215 -2.03 -23.80 0.48
C SER A 215 -2.54 -24.91 -0.44
N HIS A 216 -2.04 -25.00 -1.67
CA HIS A 216 -2.48 -26.02 -2.66
C HIS A 216 -2.34 -27.47 -2.18
N ASN A 217 -1.37 -27.75 -1.31
CA ASN A 217 -1.08 -29.12 -0.88
C ASN A 217 -1.91 -29.58 0.32
N GLN A 218 -2.53 -28.66 1.08
CA GLN A 218 -3.29 -29.00 2.28
C GLN A 218 -4.17 -27.82 2.74
N PRO A 219 -5.22 -28.05 3.56
CA PRO A 219 -6.07 -26.97 4.09
C PRO A 219 -5.28 -25.80 4.67
N TYR A 220 -5.81 -24.59 4.46
CA TYR A 220 -5.14 -23.34 4.85
C TYR A 220 -4.76 -23.31 6.33
N GLU A 221 -5.66 -23.73 7.22
CA GLU A 221 -5.43 -23.74 8.66
C GLU A 221 -4.27 -24.66 9.05
N LYS A 222 -4.18 -25.84 8.42
CA LYS A 222 -3.06 -26.78 8.62
C LYS A 222 -1.75 -26.19 8.12
N THR A 223 -1.80 -25.48 6.99
CA THR A 223 -0.66 -24.76 6.42
C THR A 223 -0.12 -23.70 7.39
N ILE A 224 -0.99 -22.87 7.98
CA ILE A 224 -0.58 -21.86 8.97
C ILE A 224 0.01 -22.51 10.23
N GLN A 225 -0.61 -23.57 10.74
CA GLN A 225 -0.11 -24.30 11.91
C GLN A 225 1.27 -24.91 11.67
N GLN A 226 1.49 -25.49 10.48
CA GLN A 226 2.78 -26.03 10.11
C GLN A 226 3.85 -24.93 10.07
N PHE A 227 3.61 -23.80 9.40
CA PHE A 227 4.59 -22.72 9.35
C PHE A 227 4.88 -22.09 10.71
N TYR A 228 3.88 -22.08 11.60
CA TYR A 228 4.09 -21.70 12.99
C TYR A 228 5.05 -22.66 13.70
N LYS A 229 4.82 -23.99 13.59
CA LYS A 229 5.64 -25.03 14.21
C LYS A 229 7.07 -25.06 13.65
N ASP A 230 7.20 -25.05 12.33
CA ASP A 230 8.47 -25.16 11.62
C ASP A 230 9.31 -23.88 11.76
N LYS A 231 8.72 -22.79 12.28
CA LYS A 231 9.29 -21.43 12.25
C LYS A 231 9.77 -21.06 10.85
N ASN A 232 9.18 -21.68 9.82
CA ASN A 232 9.55 -21.47 8.43
C ASN A 232 8.72 -20.33 7.86
N VAL A 233 9.24 -19.15 8.13
CA VAL A 233 8.66 -17.85 7.89
C VAL A 233 8.25 -17.61 6.43
N TYR A 234 8.95 -18.27 5.50
CA TYR A 234 8.77 -18.11 4.06
C TYR A 234 8.17 -19.34 3.40
N GLY A 235 7.82 -20.38 4.16
CA GLY A 235 7.28 -21.63 3.60
C GLY A 235 6.07 -21.38 2.71
N MET A 236 5.14 -20.51 3.15
CA MET A 236 3.94 -20.18 2.37
C MET A 236 4.25 -19.46 1.07
N ARG A 237 5.15 -18.48 1.13
CA ARG A 237 5.61 -17.73 -0.04
C ARG A 237 6.33 -18.65 -1.01
N ASN A 238 7.23 -19.50 -0.52
CA ASN A 238 8.01 -20.40 -1.36
C ASN A 238 7.10 -21.41 -2.07
N GLN A 239 6.15 -22.00 -1.34
CA GLN A 239 5.13 -22.86 -1.94
C GLN A 239 4.31 -22.12 -2.99
N ALA A 240 3.85 -20.90 -2.68
CA ALA A 240 3.14 -20.08 -3.64
C ALA A 240 3.96 -19.80 -4.90
N MET A 241 5.25 -19.46 -4.77
CA MET A 241 6.11 -19.18 -5.91
C MET A 241 6.37 -20.44 -6.76
N THR A 242 6.57 -21.60 -6.13
CA THR A 242 6.66 -22.88 -6.85
C THR A 242 5.36 -23.17 -7.60
N TYR A 243 4.21 -22.92 -6.99
CA TYR A 243 2.94 -23.11 -7.65
C TYR A 243 2.74 -22.15 -8.85
N LEU A 244 3.08 -20.87 -8.65
CA LEU A 244 3.03 -19.85 -9.70
C LEU A 244 3.95 -20.16 -10.89
N SER A 245 5.13 -20.76 -10.64
CA SER A 245 6.03 -21.16 -11.72
C SER A 245 5.52 -22.38 -12.50
N GLN A 246 4.80 -23.29 -11.83
CA GLN A 246 4.20 -24.47 -12.45
C GLN A 246 2.94 -24.18 -13.26
N ARG A 247 2.16 -23.16 -12.90
CA ARG A 247 0.87 -22.82 -13.55
C ARG A 247 0.98 -22.52 -15.06
N GLY A 248 2.16 -22.12 -15.54
CA GLY A 248 2.37 -21.75 -16.94
C GLY A 248 1.82 -20.36 -17.29
N LYS A 249 1.88 -20.01 -18.57
CA LYS A 249 1.61 -18.64 -19.06
C LYS A 249 0.32 -18.50 -19.88
N LEU A 250 -0.38 -19.60 -20.15
CA LEU A 250 -1.55 -19.61 -21.01
C LEU A 250 -2.84 -19.71 -20.19
N PRO A 251 -3.93 -19.09 -20.67
CA PRO A 251 -5.25 -19.23 -20.06
C PRO A 251 -5.77 -20.65 -20.22
N GLU A 252 -6.52 -21.13 -19.22
CA GLU A 252 -7.11 -22.46 -19.21
C GLU A 252 -8.63 -22.38 -19.09
N GLY A 253 -9.33 -23.20 -19.87
CA GLY A 253 -10.77 -23.36 -19.76
C GLY A 253 -11.12 -24.22 -18.54
N LEU A 254 -11.95 -23.70 -17.64
CA LEU A 254 -12.43 -24.45 -16.46
C LEU A 254 -13.52 -25.47 -16.81
N ALA A 255 -13.97 -25.50 -18.06
CA ALA A 255 -14.89 -26.49 -18.60
C ALA A 255 -14.41 -26.95 -19.99
N LYS A 256 -14.61 -28.23 -20.35
CA LYS A 256 -14.23 -28.75 -21.67
C LYS A 256 -14.98 -28.09 -22.84
N SER A 257 -16.08 -27.41 -22.56
CA SER A 257 -16.95 -26.77 -23.55
C SER A 257 -16.49 -25.38 -24.00
N ILE A 258 -15.35 -24.89 -23.50
CA ILE A 258 -14.78 -23.61 -23.91
C ILE A 258 -13.51 -23.83 -24.72
N GLN A 259 -13.42 -23.15 -25.86
CA GLN A 259 -12.22 -23.09 -26.67
C GLN A 259 -11.61 -21.71 -26.53
N ILE A 260 -10.27 -21.65 -26.42
CA ILE A 260 -9.51 -20.42 -26.24
C ILE A 260 -8.46 -20.34 -27.35
N SER A 261 -8.38 -19.21 -28.03
CA SER A 261 -7.38 -18.93 -29.06
C SER A 261 -6.87 -17.49 -28.96
N ASP A 262 -5.85 -17.15 -29.76
CA ASP A 262 -5.35 -15.79 -29.96
C ASP A 262 -4.99 -15.04 -28.67
N TYR A 263 -4.43 -15.77 -27.71
CA TYR A 263 -3.97 -15.19 -26.45
C TYR A 263 -2.82 -14.20 -26.68
N SER A 264 -2.96 -13.00 -26.15
CA SER A 264 -1.94 -11.97 -26.15
C SER A 264 -1.94 -11.22 -24.84
N LYS A 265 -0.74 -10.94 -24.32
CA LYS A 265 -0.54 -10.15 -23.10
C LYS A 265 0.45 -9.02 -23.39
N LYS A 266 0.06 -7.79 -23.04
CA LYS A 266 0.92 -6.60 -23.10
C LYS A 266 0.81 -5.84 -21.77
N GLY A 267 1.83 -5.97 -20.93
CA GLY A 267 1.79 -5.45 -19.56
C GLY A 267 0.65 -6.08 -18.76
N SER A 268 -0.22 -5.25 -18.17
CA SER A 268 -1.40 -5.69 -17.43
C SER A 268 -2.63 -5.98 -18.30
N HIS A 269 -2.54 -5.79 -19.62
CA HIS A 269 -3.65 -6.03 -20.54
C HIS A 269 -3.52 -7.43 -21.13
N VAL A 270 -4.57 -8.23 -20.95
CA VAL A 270 -4.72 -9.58 -21.50
C VAL A 270 -5.86 -9.57 -22.49
N THR A 271 -5.66 -10.22 -23.62
CA THR A 271 -6.70 -10.41 -24.62
C THR A 271 -6.66 -11.84 -25.15
N PHE A 272 -7.83 -12.44 -25.37
CA PHE A 272 -7.95 -13.77 -25.98
C PHE A 272 -9.32 -13.90 -26.66
N THR A 273 -9.43 -14.82 -27.60
CA THR A 273 -10.71 -15.22 -28.19
C THR A 273 -11.25 -16.40 -27.40
N ALA A 274 -12.54 -16.38 -27.08
CA ALA A 274 -13.22 -17.49 -26.42
C ALA A 274 -14.49 -17.88 -27.18
N THR A 275 -14.71 -19.18 -27.28
CA THR A 275 -15.92 -19.75 -27.87
C THR A 275 -16.57 -20.70 -26.87
N THR A 276 -17.84 -20.47 -26.54
CA THR A 276 -18.63 -21.31 -25.64
C THR A 276 -19.84 -21.92 -26.35
N GLY A 277 -20.19 -23.14 -25.94
CA GLY A 277 -21.43 -23.80 -26.36
C GLY A 277 -22.67 -23.30 -25.62
N SER A 278 -23.62 -24.18 -25.36
CA SER A 278 -24.92 -23.84 -24.74
C SER A 278 -24.85 -23.40 -23.27
N LYS A 279 -23.69 -23.55 -22.60
CA LYS A 279 -23.50 -23.20 -21.19
C LYS A 279 -22.38 -22.17 -21.04
N SER A 280 -22.52 -21.30 -20.04
CA SER A 280 -21.44 -20.40 -19.61
C SER A 280 -20.26 -21.22 -19.08
N ALA A 281 -19.05 -20.70 -19.25
CA ALA A 281 -17.83 -21.35 -18.77
C ALA A 281 -16.86 -20.32 -18.19
N GLY A 282 -16.08 -20.73 -17.19
CA GLY A 282 -14.99 -19.93 -16.65
C GLY A 282 -13.72 -20.11 -17.47
N VAL A 283 -12.99 -19.02 -17.69
CA VAL A 283 -11.60 -19.04 -18.16
C VAL A 283 -10.71 -18.55 -17.03
N GLU A 284 -9.76 -19.37 -16.64
CA GLU A 284 -8.73 -18.98 -15.68
C GLU A 284 -7.53 -18.41 -16.43
N ILE A 285 -7.20 -17.16 -16.14
CA ILE A 285 -6.01 -16.49 -16.65
C ILE A 285 -4.90 -16.66 -15.61
N PRO A 286 -3.65 -16.95 -15.99
CA PRO A 286 -2.52 -17.09 -15.06
C PRO A 286 -2.03 -15.72 -14.52
N GLU A 287 -2.96 -14.94 -13.96
CA GLU A 287 -2.72 -13.73 -13.18
C GLU A 287 -3.27 -13.96 -11.77
N ILE A 288 -2.49 -13.61 -10.75
CA ILE A 288 -2.94 -13.66 -9.35
C ILE A 288 -4.19 -12.79 -9.20
N TYR A 289 -5.26 -13.33 -8.62
CA TYR A 289 -6.51 -12.59 -8.51
C TYR A 289 -6.34 -11.31 -7.68
N TYR A 290 -6.95 -10.24 -8.18
CA TYR A 290 -7.09 -8.96 -7.48
C TYR A 290 -8.46 -8.32 -7.76
N LYS A 291 -9.08 -7.74 -6.73
CA LYS A 291 -10.44 -7.15 -6.80
C LYS A 291 -10.63 -6.05 -7.85
N GLY A 292 -9.55 -5.41 -8.29
CA GLY A 292 -9.62 -4.37 -9.33
C GLY A 292 -9.58 -4.87 -10.77
N PHE A 293 -9.52 -6.19 -11.02
CA PHE A 293 -9.59 -6.69 -12.40
C PHE A 293 -10.92 -6.39 -13.06
N ILE A 294 -10.84 -5.83 -14.27
CA ILE A 294 -12.00 -5.61 -15.13
C ILE A 294 -11.86 -6.50 -16.35
N ALA A 295 -12.89 -7.28 -16.61
CA ALA A 295 -13.06 -8.04 -17.83
C ALA A 295 -14.22 -7.47 -18.63
N PHE A 296 -14.08 -7.39 -19.95
CA PHE A 296 -15.15 -6.97 -20.85
C PHE A 296 -15.01 -7.61 -22.23
N THR A 297 -16.12 -7.68 -22.95
CA THR A 297 -16.15 -7.93 -24.39
C THR A 297 -16.65 -6.69 -25.13
N LYS A 298 -16.51 -6.68 -26.46
CA LYS A 298 -17.01 -5.62 -27.33
C LYS A 298 -18.03 -6.22 -28.29
N GLU A 299 -19.26 -5.77 -28.18
CA GLU A 299 -20.34 -6.06 -29.14
C GLU A 299 -20.79 -4.72 -29.72
N GLU A 300 -20.83 -4.59 -31.05
CA GLU A 300 -21.28 -3.36 -31.74
C GLU A 300 -20.63 -2.07 -31.20
N ASN A 301 -19.32 -2.09 -30.94
CA ASN A 301 -18.55 -1.02 -30.31
C ASN A 301 -18.93 -0.64 -28.87
N LYS A 302 -19.87 -1.34 -28.22
CA LYS A 302 -20.18 -1.19 -26.79
C LYS A 302 -19.35 -2.16 -25.95
N LYS A 303 -18.86 -1.68 -24.80
CA LYS A 303 -18.14 -2.51 -23.83
C LYS A 303 -19.15 -3.18 -22.90
N ILE A 304 -19.23 -4.50 -22.95
CA ILE A 304 -20.07 -5.31 -22.05
C ILE A 304 -19.17 -5.90 -20.98
N LYS A 305 -19.43 -5.55 -19.71
CA LYS A 305 -18.64 -6.01 -18.57
C LYS A 305 -18.91 -7.49 -18.32
N LEU A 306 -17.84 -8.26 -18.15
CA LEU A 306 -17.87 -9.66 -17.75
C LEU A 306 -17.60 -9.78 -16.24
N THR A 307 -18.07 -10.86 -15.63
CA THR A 307 -17.81 -11.14 -14.22
C THR A 307 -16.39 -11.69 -14.05
N SER A 308 -15.59 -10.99 -13.26
CA SER A 308 -14.28 -11.45 -12.78
C SER A 308 -14.40 -11.93 -11.32
N GLN A 309 -13.84 -13.09 -11.02
CA GLN A 309 -13.81 -13.67 -9.68
C GLN A 309 -12.51 -14.42 -9.43
N ILE A 310 -12.28 -14.79 -8.18
CA ILE A 310 -11.17 -15.67 -7.81
C ILE A 310 -11.50 -17.10 -8.23
N SER A 311 -10.56 -17.77 -8.91
CA SER A 311 -10.66 -19.18 -9.22
C SER A 311 -10.34 -20.05 -8.00
N LYS A 312 -10.64 -21.36 -8.07
CA LYS A 312 -10.23 -22.32 -7.03
C LYS A 312 -8.72 -22.36 -6.80
N ASN A 313 -7.94 -21.96 -7.80
CA ASN A 313 -6.48 -21.92 -7.77
C ASN A 313 -5.90 -20.57 -7.32
N GLY A 314 -6.74 -19.56 -7.08
CA GLY A 314 -6.31 -18.22 -6.66
C GLY A 314 -5.99 -17.27 -7.80
N PHE A 315 -6.26 -17.69 -9.03
CA PHE A 315 -6.04 -16.89 -10.23
C PHE A 315 -7.30 -16.14 -10.64
N LEU A 316 -7.15 -15.25 -11.61
CA LEU A 316 -8.26 -14.54 -12.21
C LEU A 316 -9.13 -15.48 -13.04
N GLU A 317 -10.36 -15.71 -12.61
CA GLU A 317 -11.40 -16.34 -13.41
C GLU A 317 -12.30 -15.28 -14.06
N ILE A 318 -12.54 -15.42 -15.36
CA ILE A 318 -13.53 -14.65 -16.11
C ILE A 318 -14.66 -15.58 -16.53
N LYS A 319 -15.90 -15.26 -16.14
CA LYS A 319 -17.08 -15.98 -16.62
C LYS A 319 -17.44 -15.51 -18.02
N VAL A 320 -17.39 -16.44 -18.97
CA VAL A 320 -17.79 -16.25 -20.36
C VAL A 320 -19.24 -16.72 -20.52
N PRO A 321 -20.13 -15.90 -21.08
CA PRO A 321 -21.55 -16.27 -21.24
C PRO A 321 -21.72 -17.46 -22.19
N ALA A 322 -22.89 -18.09 -22.12
CA ALA A 322 -23.26 -19.15 -23.07
C ALA A 322 -23.42 -18.58 -24.49
N LYS A 323 -23.21 -19.42 -25.51
CA LYS A 323 -23.33 -19.09 -26.94
C LYS A 323 -22.49 -17.87 -27.34
N PHE A 324 -21.33 -17.71 -26.71
CA PHE A 324 -20.41 -16.61 -26.96
C PHE A 324 -19.33 -17.04 -27.95
N SER A 325 -19.02 -16.19 -28.92
CA SER A 325 -17.85 -16.32 -29.79
C SER A 325 -17.30 -14.94 -30.03
N GLY A 326 -16.13 -14.66 -29.47
CA GLY A 326 -15.56 -13.32 -29.61
C GLY A 326 -14.35 -13.05 -28.73
N LYS A 327 -13.90 -11.80 -28.79
CA LYS A 327 -12.71 -11.34 -28.08
C LYS A 327 -13.05 -10.87 -26.68
N ILE A 328 -12.27 -11.34 -25.71
CA ILE A 328 -12.34 -10.95 -24.31
C ILE A 328 -11.10 -10.13 -23.98
N TYR A 329 -11.32 -9.02 -23.29
CA TYR A 329 -10.30 -8.12 -22.82
C TYR A 329 -10.32 -8.11 -21.30
N SER A 330 -9.15 -8.22 -20.69
CA SER A 330 -8.96 -8.11 -19.25
C SER A 330 -7.83 -7.15 -18.94
N CYS A 331 -7.98 -6.31 -17.93
CA CYS A 331 -6.90 -5.47 -17.45
C CYS A 331 -6.98 -5.19 -15.95
N PHE A 332 -5.81 -4.86 -15.39
CA PHE A 332 -5.70 -4.33 -14.05
C PHE A 332 -6.25 -2.91 -14.00
N ALA A 333 -7.22 -2.66 -13.11
CA ALA A 333 -7.75 -1.34 -12.83
C ALA A 333 -7.80 -1.06 -11.32
N MET A 334 -8.14 0.17 -10.95
CA MET A 334 -8.36 0.53 -9.54
C MET A 334 -9.57 -0.23 -8.99
N SER A 335 -9.45 -0.78 -7.78
CA SER A 335 -10.58 -1.39 -7.08
C SER A 335 -11.61 -0.32 -6.71
N SER A 336 -12.83 -0.76 -6.35
CA SER A 336 -13.86 0.15 -5.88
C SER A 336 -13.39 0.94 -4.66
N ALA A 337 -12.72 0.27 -3.71
CA ALA A 337 -12.19 0.93 -2.52
C ALA A 337 -11.13 2.00 -2.86
N THR A 338 -10.21 1.72 -3.81
CA THR A 338 -9.26 2.72 -4.28
C THR A 338 -9.95 3.93 -4.92
N LYS A 339 -10.99 3.70 -5.73
CA LYS A 339 -11.75 4.78 -6.39
C LYS A 339 -12.44 5.68 -5.36
N TYR A 340 -13.18 5.09 -4.43
CA TYR A 340 -13.87 5.86 -3.38
C TYR A 340 -12.90 6.55 -2.43
N GLY A 341 -11.82 5.88 -2.03
CA GLY A 341 -10.78 6.46 -1.19
C GLY A 341 -10.08 7.64 -1.88
N GLY A 342 -9.79 7.52 -3.17
CA GLY A 342 -9.23 8.60 -3.98
C GLY A 342 -10.16 9.80 -4.10
N LEU A 343 -11.44 9.55 -4.38
CA LEU A 343 -12.46 10.61 -4.45
C LEU A 343 -12.58 11.36 -3.12
N LEU A 344 -12.67 10.64 -2.00
CA LEU A 344 -12.75 11.25 -0.67
C LEU A 344 -11.50 12.06 -0.32
N SER A 345 -10.32 11.55 -0.68
CA SER A 345 -9.05 12.25 -0.47
C SER A 345 -8.98 13.54 -1.28
N LEU A 346 -9.41 13.50 -2.55
CA LEU A 346 -9.47 14.66 -3.43
C LEU A 346 -10.45 15.71 -2.91
N LEU A 347 -11.67 15.31 -2.55
CA LEU A 347 -12.67 16.23 -1.98
C LEU A 347 -12.19 16.89 -0.69
N THR A 348 -11.49 16.13 0.16
CA THR A 348 -10.89 16.65 1.39
C THR A 348 -9.80 17.68 1.08
N PHE A 349 -8.92 17.38 0.11
CA PHE A 349 -7.87 18.28 -0.32
C PHE A 349 -8.44 19.60 -0.90
N VAL A 350 -9.42 19.51 -1.80
CA VAL A 350 -10.09 20.68 -2.39
C VAL A 350 -10.77 21.53 -1.30
N SER A 351 -11.44 20.88 -0.35
CA SER A 351 -12.10 21.55 0.76
C SER A 351 -11.10 22.32 1.64
N LEU A 352 -9.94 21.71 1.94
CA LEU A 352 -8.85 22.38 2.67
C LEU A 352 -8.30 23.58 1.89
N LEU A 353 -8.09 23.45 0.58
CA LEU A 353 -7.65 24.57 -0.26
C LEU A 353 -8.65 25.73 -0.25
N ILE A 354 -9.94 25.46 -0.33
CA ILE A 354 -11.00 26.50 -0.28
C ILE A 354 -10.97 27.20 1.09
N ILE A 355 -10.90 26.44 2.18
CA ILE A 355 -10.87 27.00 3.55
C ILE A 355 -9.61 27.86 3.76
N LEU A 356 -8.45 27.37 3.34
CA LEU A 356 -7.19 28.11 3.47
C LEU A 356 -7.21 29.38 2.62
N SER A 357 -7.71 29.30 1.39
CA SER A 357 -7.82 30.45 0.48
C SER A 357 -8.76 31.51 1.04
N THR A 358 -9.96 31.12 1.48
CA THR A 358 -10.94 32.05 2.07
C THR A 358 -10.45 32.67 3.37
N LYS A 359 -9.79 31.90 4.24
CA LYS A 359 -9.20 32.43 5.49
C LYS A 359 -8.09 33.43 5.21
N THR A 360 -7.24 33.15 4.23
CA THR A 360 -6.15 34.07 3.80
C THR A 360 -6.72 35.34 3.19
N PHE A 361 -7.76 35.23 2.36
CA PHE A 361 -8.42 36.37 1.74
C PHE A 361 -9.10 37.27 2.78
N ARG A 362 -9.82 36.68 3.75
CA ARG A 362 -10.43 37.43 4.87
C ARG A 362 -9.38 38.12 5.74
N LYS A 363 -8.27 37.46 6.05
CA LYS A 363 -7.19 38.05 6.87
C LYS A 363 -6.50 39.22 6.15
N ARG A 364 -6.34 39.15 4.83
CA ARG A 364 -5.85 40.28 4.00
C ARG A 364 -6.84 41.43 3.92
N LYS A 365 -8.14 41.16 3.82
CA LYS A 365 -9.18 42.20 3.82
C LYS A 365 -9.20 42.97 5.15
N LEU A 366 -9.24 42.26 6.28
CA LEU A 366 -9.19 42.84 7.62
C LEU A 366 -7.87 43.57 7.95
N SER A 367 -6.79 43.29 7.22
CA SER A 367 -5.50 43.98 7.34
C SER A 367 -5.38 45.21 6.44
N LYS A 368 -6.26 45.37 5.44
CA LYS A 368 -6.35 46.59 4.62
C LYS A 368 -7.32 47.61 5.19
N ASP A 369 -8.24 47.16 6.04
CA ASP A 369 -9.23 48.00 6.74
C ASP A 369 -8.73 48.49 8.13
N LYS A 370 -7.45 48.26 8.44
CA LYS A 370 -6.68 48.86 9.54
C LYS A 370 -5.50 49.60 8.96
#